data_AF-A0A2M7QIE8-F1
#
_entry.id   AF-A0A2M7QIE8-F1
#
_cell.length_a   1.000
_cell.length_b   1.000
_cell.length_c   1.000
_cell.angle_alpha   90.00
_cell.angle_beta   90.00
_cell.angle_gamma   90.00
#
_symmetry.space_group_name_H-M   'P 1'
#
loop_
_entity.id
_entity.type
_entity.pdbx_description
1 polymer ?
#
loop_
_entity_poly.entity_id
_entity_poly.type
_entity_poly.pdbx_seq_one_letter_code
_entity_poly.pdbx_strand_id
1 'polypeptide(L)'
;YKKLIKEKRGEKTKIKISDEIVYLQADDEEQFYITSTNCTINESGYILEENVVARHKGELFTVPTENVDLIDISAQQAIGVAASLIPFLQNDDASRALMGTHMQCQAVPLIKAVAPFVGTGSEDQIASALQRTIRAEENGSVQYVDAKRVIIKGKSGKIYEYDLERYIKTNKDIVFDQKPCVALNQTIRKNDVIIDGPATQNGKLALGQNLLVAYTSFRGLGYEDGFVLSERLVKEDILTSITSEEFTADLVDTKLGPEELTRDIPNVREEVLQNLDKDGLVIVGTEIKSGDILVGKVAPKGEKELTAEERLLRAIFGEKAKDVKDTSLRMPYGKRGIVTNVEIIDSKKDPNELEPSIIKRIIVTTAQIRKITIGDKLAGRHGNKGVISRILPEWDMPRLADGTPVDVIISPLSILSRMNLGQLFETILGYIAKSNNWNIIAPVFEKIEEDFISKELKKLGLPEDGKFTLYDGQTGKPFEKKVLIGTGYIMKLIHMVEDKFHARSVGPYSLVSQQPLGGKSQMGGQRFGEMEVWALESHRVPYTLQEMLTIKSDDVRGRTKAFESIIKGLDIPQSNVPESFHVLVKELNALGLSIDYIK
;
A
#
# COMPACT_ATOMS: atom_id res chain seq x y z
N TYR A 1 -29.90 0.19 -20.34
CA TYR A 1 -31.20 0.75 -19.88
C TYR A 1 -32.28 -0.33 -19.90
N LYS A 2 -33.33 -0.21 -19.08
CA LYS A 2 -34.56 -1.01 -19.21
C LYS A 2 -35.61 -0.25 -20.02
N LYS A 3 -36.36 -0.95 -20.88
CA LYS A 3 -37.47 -0.35 -21.62
C LYS A 3 -38.67 -0.06 -20.73
N LEU A 4 -39.39 1.01 -21.05
CA LEU A 4 -40.67 1.34 -20.40
C LEU A 4 -41.85 0.96 -21.33
N ILE A 5 -42.84 0.28 -20.76
CA ILE A 5 -44.08 -0.13 -21.44
C ILE A 5 -45.18 0.84 -21.05
N LYS A 6 -45.82 1.45 -22.05
CA LYS A 6 -46.91 2.41 -21.85
C LYS A 6 -48.25 1.67 -21.91
N GLU A 7 -48.93 1.53 -20.77
CA GLU A 7 -50.26 0.90 -20.66
C GLU A 7 -51.34 1.97 -20.46
N LYS A 8 -52.33 2.03 -21.35
CA LYS A 8 -53.51 2.89 -21.16
C LYS A 8 -54.53 2.20 -20.26
N ARG A 9 -54.86 2.79 -19.10
CA ARG A 9 -55.99 2.39 -18.25
C ARG A 9 -56.94 3.58 -18.09
N GLY A 10 -57.99 3.65 -18.91
CA GLY A 10 -58.91 4.78 -18.95
C GLY A 10 -58.26 6.03 -19.56
N GLU A 11 -58.46 7.20 -18.95
CA GLU A 11 -57.84 8.48 -19.37
C GLU A 11 -56.38 8.66 -18.94
N LYS A 12 -55.84 7.76 -18.10
CA LYS A 12 -54.45 7.84 -17.60
C LYS A 12 -53.55 6.79 -18.25
N THR A 13 -52.43 7.24 -18.81
CA THR A 13 -51.33 6.36 -19.26
C THR A 13 -50.47 6.02 -18.05
N LYS A 14 -50.35 4.73 -17.73
CA LYS A 14 -49.42 4.24 -16.70
C LYS A 14 -48.20 3.62 -17.35
N ILE A 15 -47.04 3.87 -16.77
CA ILE A 15 -45.76 3.42 -17.30
C ILE A 15 -45.24 2.29 -16.42
N LYS A 16 -44.99 1.14 -17.05
CA LYS A 16 -44.48 -0.07 -16.41
C LYS A 16 -43.05 -0.34 -16.86
N ILE A 17 -42.19 -0.69 -15.92
CA ILE A 17 -40.81 -1.08 -16.21
C ILE A 17 -40.81 -2.50 -16.81
N SER A 18 -40.18 -2.65 -17.98
CA SER A 18 -39.94 -3.94 -18.62
C SER A 18 -38.69 -4.61 -18.06
N ASP A 19 -38.62 -5.94 -18.17
CA ASP A 19 -37.39 -6.71 -17.94
C ASP A 19 -36.45 -6.71 -19.15
N GLU A 20 -36.89 -6.16 -20.29
CA GLU A 20 -36.07 -6.03 -21.49
C GLU A 20 -34.97 -4.97 -21.30
N ILE A 21 -33.70 -5.42 -21.39
CA ILE A 21 -32.51 -4.59 -21.30
C ILE A 21 -32.01 -4.23 -22.70
N VAL A 22 -31.73 -2.95 -22.92
CA VAL A 22 -31.14 -2.43 -24.16
C VAL A 22 -29.80 -1.78 -23.83
N TYR A 23 -28.80 -2.09 -24.65
CA TYR A 23 -27.51 -1.40 -24.69
C TYR A 23 -27.52 -0.43 -25.85
N LEU A 24 -27.22 0.83 -25.57
CA LEU A 24 -27.20 1.91 -26.57
C LEU A 24 -25.79 2.45 -26.72
N GLN A 25 -25.45 2.88 -27.94
CA GLN A 25 -24.29 3.72 -28.16
C GLN A 25 -24.61 5.16 -27.71
N ALA A 26 -23.58 5.98 -27.54
CA ALA A 26 -23.74 7.33 -26.98
C ALA A 26 -24.58 8.25 -27.89
N ASP A 27 -24.48 8.08 -29.21
CA ASP A 27 -25.27 8.78 -30.22
C ASP A 27 -26.73 8.30 -30.27
N ASP A 28 -26.97 6.99 -30.09
CA ASP A 28 -28.33 6.45 -29.97
C ASP A 28 -29.01 6.94 -28.68
N GLU A 29 -28.26 7.09 -27.57
CA GLU A 29 -28.78 7.56 -26.28
C GLU A 29 -29.44 8.94 -26.39
N GLU A 30 -28.90 9.83 -27.24
CA GLU A 30 -29.39 11.20 -27.43
C GLU A 30 -30.82 11.27 -27.99
N GLN A 31 -31.35 10.19 -28.56
CA GLN A 31 -32.69 10.14 -29.13
C GLN A 31 -33.79 9.87 -28.10
N PHE A 32 -33.43 9.40 -26.91
CA PHE A 32 -34.38 8.94 -25.90
C PHE A 32 -34.45 9.88 -24.70
N TYR A 33 -35.59 9.86 -24.00
CA TYR A 33 -35.71 10.42 -22.65
C TYR A 33 -35.46 9.31 -21.62
N ILE A 34 -34.41 9.47 -20.82
CA ILE A 34 -33.95 8.45 -19.88
C ILE A 34 -34.11 8.95 -18.45
N THR A 35 -34.87 8.24 -17.63
CA THR A 35 -35.01 8.56 -16.20
C THR A 35 -34.12 7.67 -15.32
N SER A 36 -33.93 8.07 -14.07
CA SER A 36 -33.13 7.35 -13.08
C SER A 36 -33.97 6.39 -12.23
N THR A 37 -33.32 5.47 -11.53
CA THR A 37 -33.96 4.52 -10.60
C THR A 37 -34.47 5.16 -9.31
N ASN A 38 -34.27 6.47 -9.10
CA ASN A 38 -34.72 7.18 -7.90
C ASN A 38 -36.22 7.51 -7.88
N CYS A 39 -36.97 7.16 -8.92
CA CYS A 39 -38.41 7.39 -8.97
C CYS A 39 -39.17 6.38 -8.09
N THR A 40 -40.33 6.81 -7.60
CA THR A 40 -41.18 5.97 -6.75
C THR A 40 -41.90 4.92 -7.59
N ILE A 41 -41.57 3.65 -7.38
CA ILE A 41 -42.10 2.50 -8.13
C ILE A 41 -42.96 1.64 -7.19
N ASN A 42 -44.10 1.14 -7.68
CA ASN A 42 -44.94 0.20 -6.91
C ASN A 42 -44.49 -1.26 -7.08
N GLU A 43 -45.02 -2.17 -6.25
CA GLU A 43 -44.69 -3.61 -6.31
C GLU A 43 -44.97 -4.28 -7.66
N SER A 44 -45.88 -3.70 -8.46
CA SER A 44 -46.22 -4.18 -9.80
C SER A 44 -45.33 -3.60 -10.91
N GLY A 45 -44.31 -2.81 -10.57
CA GLY A 45 -43.33 -2.22 -11.48
C GLY A 45 -43.78 -0.96 -12.21
N TYR A 46 -44.82 -0.26 -11.71
CA TYR A 46 -45.28 1.01 -12.29
C TYR A 46 -44.69 2.21 -11.57
N ILE A 47 -44.31 3.23 -12.33
CA ILE A 47 -43.89 4.53 -11.81
C ILE A 47 -45.13 5.29 -11.30
N LEU A 48 -45.06 5.80 -10.07
CA LEU A 48 -46.18 6.47 -9.39
C LEU A 48 -46.21 7.99 -9.62
N GLU A 49 -45.07 8.58 -9.94
CA GLU A 49 -44.93 10.03 -10.15
C GLU A 49 -45.54 10.46 -11.49
N GLU A 50 -46.20 11.62 -11.53
CA GLU A 50 -46.77 12.18 -12.77
C GLU A 50 -45.72 12.89 -13.63
N ASN A 51 -44.70 13.47 -13.00
CA ASN A 51 -43.54 14.07 -13.65
C ASN A 51 -42.28 13.50 -13.03
N VAL A 52 -41.29 13.19 -13.86
CA VAL A 52 -39.98 12.68 -13.42
C VAL A 52 -38.84 13.50 -14.01
N VAL A 53 -37.68 13.46 -13.35
CA VAL A 53 -36.45 14.00 -13.92
C VAL A 53 -35.91 13.01 -14.94
N ALA A 54 -35.70 13.47 -16.17
CA ALA A 54 -35.12 12.69 -17.26
C ALA A 54 -33.94 13.43 -17.89
N ARG A 55 -32.96 12.67 -18.35
CA ARG A 55 -31.85 13.14 -19.17
C ARG A 55 -32.24 13.03 -20.64
N HIS A 56 -31.99 14.10 -21.40
CA HIS A 56 -32.06 14.10 -22.86
C HIS A 56 -30.91 14.94 -23.40
N LYS A 57 -30.10 14.38 -24.31
CA LYS A 57 -28.90 15.05 -24.88
C LYS A 57 -27.92 15.62 -23.84
N GLY A 58 -27.76 14.91 -22.72
CA GLY A 58 -26.87 15.33 -21.63
C GLY A 58 -27.46 16.40 -20.67
N GLU A 59 -28.62 16.97 -20.98
CA GLU A 59 -29.30 17.95 -20.12
C GLU A 59 -30.41 17.30 -19.28
N LEU A 60 -30.68 17.87 -18.09
CA LEU A 60 -31.70 17.40 -17.16
C LEU A 60 -33.00 18.20 -17.34
N PHE A 61 -34.09 17.51 -17.63
CA PHE A 61 -35.42 18.08 -17.77
C PHE A 61 -36.40 17.41 -16.81
N THR A 62 -37.42 18.15 -16.38
CA THR A 62 -38.60 17.55 -15.75
C THR A 62 -39.63 17.31 -16.84
N VAL A 63 -39.97 16.04 -17.08
CA VAL A 63 -40.91 15.65 -18.14
C VAL A 63 -42.05 14.83 -17.56
N PRO A 64 -43.25 14.87 -18.16
CA PRO A 64 -44.33 13.95 -17.84
C PRO A 64 -43.84 12.50 -17.97
N THR A 65 -44.22 11.62 -17.03
CA THR A 65 -43.75 10.22 -17.00
C THR A 65 -44.08 9.47 -18.29
N GLU A 66 -45.15 9.87 -18.99
CA GLU A 66 -45.53 9.32 -20.30
C GLU A 66 -44.53 9.58 -21.44
N ASN A 67 -43.68 10.61 -21.32
CA ASN A 67 -42.69 10.97 -22.32
C ASN A 67 -41.34 10.28 -22.11
N VAL A 68 -41.19 9.50 -21.03
CA VAL A 68 -39.97 8.74 -20.76
C VAL A 68 -39.99 7.44 -21.56
N ASP A 69 -38.86 7.12 -22.18
CA ASP A 69 -38.71 5.93 -23.02
C ASP A 69 -37.95 4.81 -22.29
N LEU A 70 -36.97 5.19 -21.47
CA LEU A 70 -36.01 4.28 -20.86
C LEU A 70 -35.76 4.66 -19.40
N ILE A 71 -35.34 3.66 -18.61
CA ILE A 71 -34.89 3.85 -17.23
C ILE A 71 -33.52 3.20 -17.01
N ASP A 72 -32.72 3.78 -16.13
CA ASP A 72 -31.47 3.20 -15.65
C ASP A 72 -31.68 1.77 -15.09
N ILE A 73 -30.66 0.90 -15.25
CA ILE A 73 -30.75 -0.48 -14.72
C ILE A 73 -30.51 -0.50 -13.22
N SER A 74 -29.50 0.28 -12.77
CA SER A 74 -29.09 0.40 -11.39
C SER A 74 -28.43 1.76 -11.19
N ALA A 75 -28.56 2.35 -10.00
CA ALA A 75 -27.83 3.57 -9.65
C ALA A 75 -26.30 3.38 -9.69
N GLN A 76 -25.81 2.13 -9.56
CA GLN A 76 -24.38 1.82 -9.60
C GLN A 76 -23.79 1.84 -11.02
N GLN A 77 -24.61 1.84 -12.08
CA GLN A 77 -24.11 1.76 -13.46
C GLN A 77 -23.29 3.01 -13.86
N ALA A 78 -23.43 4.12 -13.14
CA ALA A 78 -22.75 5.38 -13.41
C ALA A 78 -21.34 5.48 -12.79
N ILE A 79 -20.94 4.51 -11.96
CA ILE A 79 -19.69 4.56 -11.19
C ILE A 79 -18.78 3.37 -11.47
N GLY A 80 -17.48 3.56 -11.27
CA GLY A 80 -16.50 2.48 -11.39
C GLY A 80 -16.56 1.49 -10.22
N VAL A 81 -16.02 0.29 -10.45
CA VAL A 81 -15.98 -0.81 -9.46
C VAL A 81 -15.34 -0.41 -8.12
N ALA A 82 -14.28 0.40 -8.14
CA ALA A 82 -13.65 0.87 -6.90
C ALA A 82 -14.53 1.90 -6.13
N ALA A 83 -15.31 2.71 -6.85
CA ALA A 83 -16.27 3.63 -6.24
C ALA A 83 -17.49 2.89 -5.69
N SER A 84 -17.88 1.77 -6.32
CA SER A 84 -19.00 0.95 -5.86
C SER A 84 -18.74 0.28 -4.51
N LEU A 85 -17.49 0.23 -4.03
CA LEU A 85 -17.10 -0.28 -2.71
C LEU A 85 -17.19 0.74 -1.57
N ILE A 86 -17.54 2.00 -1.87
CA ILE A 86 -17.67 3.07 -0.87
C ILE A 86 -19.15 3.19 -0.48
N PRO A 87 -19.55 2.81 0.76
CA PRO A 87 -20.93 3.01 1.21
C PRO A 87 -21.19 4.51 1.34
N PHE A 88 -22.45 4.95 1.24
CA PHE A 88 -22.82 6.37 1.39
C PHE A 88 -22.03 7.34 0.49
N LEU A 89 -21.61 6.91 -0.71
CA LEU A 89 -20.86 7.74 -1.66
C LEU A 89 -21.56 9.06 -1.96
N GLN A 90 -22.90 9.07 -1.95
CA GLN A 90 -23.72 10.27 -2.16
C GLN A 90 -23.50 11.38 -1.10
N ASN A 91 -22.92 11.03 0.05
CA ASN A 91 -22.63 11.93 1.17
C ASN A 91 -21.16 12.37 1.20
N ASP A 92 -20.38 11.99 0.19
CA ASP A 92 -18.98 12.38 0.06
C ASP A 92 -18.77 13.33 -1.12
N ASP A 93 -17.94 14.36 -0.92
CA ASP A 93 -17.43 15.17 -2.02
C ASP A 93 -16.73 14.30 -3.08
N ALA A 94 -16.99 14.58 -4.35
CA ALA A 94 -16.50 13.78 -5.47
C ALA A 94 -14.97 13.67 -5.51
N SER A 95 -14.25 14.73 -5.13
CA SER A 95 -12.78 14.71 -5.08
C SER A 95 -12.28 13.78 -3.98
N ARG A 96 -13.00 13.69 -2.86
CA ARG A 96 -12.68 12.78 -1.75
C ARG A 96 -13.06 11.34 -2.04
N ALA A 97 -14.20 11.13 -2.67
CA ALA A 97 -14.58 9.84 -3.22
C ALA A 97 -13.50 9.29 -4.15
N LEU A 98 -13.01 10.11 -5.10
CA LEU A 98 -11.90 9.74 -6.01
C LEU A 98 -10.62 9.37 -5.24
N MET A 99 -10.28 10.13 -4.20
CA MET A 99 -9.16 9.77 -3.33
C MET A 99 -9.38 8.41 -2.66
N GLY A 100 -10.60 8.14 -2.16
CA GLY A 100 -11.00 6.87 -1.56
C GLY A 100 -10.84 5.68 -2.51
N THR A 101 -11.25 5.81 -3.77
CA THR A 101 -11.09 4.74 -4.77
C THR A 101 -9.62 4.42 -5.03
N HIS A 102 -8.77 5.44 -5.17
CA HIS A 102 -7.33 5.25 -5.35
C HIS A 102 -6.64 4.65 -4.11
N MET A 103 -7.11 4.98 -2.91
CA MET A 103 -6.56 4.42 -1.66
C MET A 103 -6.88 2.94 -1.51
N GLN A 104 -8.05 2.49 -1.93
CA GLN A 104 -8.40 1.06 -1.96
C GLN A 104 -7.42 0.27 -2.84
N CYS A 105 -7.05 0.82 -4.01
CA CYS A 105 -6.04 0.21 -4.90
C CYS A 105 -4.60 0.22 -4.33
N GLN A 106 -4.37 0.91 -3.21
CA GLN A 106 -3.10 0.99 -2.50
C GLN A 106 -3.12 0.19 -1.18
N ALA A 107 -4.24 -0.43 -0.84
CA ALA A 107 -4.38 -1.21 0.37
C ALA A 107 -3.48 -2.46 0.31
N VAL A 108 -2.76 -2.73 1.41
CA VAL A 108 -1.95 -3.93 1.53
C VAL A 108 -2.79 -5.08 2.11
N PRO A 109 -2.71 -6.29 1.55
CA PRO A 109 -3.30 -7.49 2.15
C PRO A 109 -2.79 -7.68 3.59
N LEU A 110 -3.74 -7.76 4.52
CA LEU A 110 -3.46 -8.00 5.92
C LEU A 110 -3.42 -9.51 6.19
N ILE A 111 -2.61 -9.94 7.16
CA ILE A 111 -2.56 -11.34 7.59
C ILE A 111 -3.93 -11.79 8.11
N LYS A 112 -4.59 -10.91 8.88
CA LYS A 112 -5.92 -11.12 9.47
C LYS A 112 -7.00 -10.29 8.77
N ALA A 113 -7.07 -10.32 7.45
CA ALA A 113 -8.08 -9.55 6.70
C ALA A 113 -9.51 -9.80 7.20
N VAL A 114 -10.29 -8.73 7.39
CA VAL A 114 -11.71 -8.78 7.79
C VAL A 114 -12.55 -7.94 6.83
N ALA A 115 -13.68 -8.48 6.37
CA ALA A 115 -14.60 -7.76 5.50
C ALA A 115 -15.31 -6.63 6.27
N PRO A 116 -15.70 -5.52 5.62
CA PRO A 116 -16.38 -4.42 6.29
C PRO A 116 -17.75 -4.86 6.83
N PHE A 117 -18.09 -4.43 8.05
CA PHE A 117 -19.44 -4.68 8.61
C PHE A 117 -20.53 -3.95 7.82
N VAL A 118 -20.20 -2.80 7.23
CA VAL A 118 -21.07 -2.03 6.34
C VAL A 118 -20.50 -2.14 4.93
N GLY A 119 -20.98 -3.08 4.13
CA GLY A 119 -20.54 -3.25 2.74
C GLY A 119 -21.49 -2.58 1.75
N THR A 120 -21.19 -2.67 0.47
CA THR A 120 -22.10 -2.24 -0.62
C THR A 120 -22.71 -3.40 -1.38
N GLY A 121 -22.22 -4.63 -1.14
CA GLY A 121 -22.61 -5.84 -1.85
C GLY A 121 -21.71 -6.14 -3.06
N SER A 122 -20.90 -5.17 -3.50
CA SER A 122 -19.92 -5.38 -4.56
C SER A 122 -18.72 -6.22 -4.10
N GLU A 123 -18.45 -6.30 -2.79
CA GLU A 123 -17.31 -7.03 -2.22
C GLU A 123 -17.28 -8.51 -2.64
N ASP A 124 -18.45 -9.15 -2.67
CA ASP A 124 -18.64 -10.57 -3.02
C ASP A 124 -18.42 -10.82 -4.52
N GLN A 125 -18.98 -9.92 -5.34
CA GLN A 125 -18.87 -9.98 -6.80
C GLN A 125 -17.43 -9.75 -7.26
N ILE A 126 -16.76 -8.74 -6.69
CA ILE A 126 -15.37 -8.40 -7.04
C ILE A 126 -14.42 -9.52 -6.63
N ALA A 127 -14.53 -10.02 -5.40
CA ALA A 127 -13.67 -11.10 -4.93
C ALA A 127 -13.80 -12.37 -5.78
N SER A 128 -15.01 -12.66 -6.27
CA SER A 128 -15.28 -13.80 -7.16
C SER A 128 -14.78 -13.55 -8.59
N ALA A 129 -14.93 -12.33 -9.11
CA ALA A 129 -14.48 -11.94 -10.45
C ALA A 129 -12.96 -11.97 -10.61
N LEU A 130 -12.20 -11.80 -9.52
CA LEU A 130 -10.74 -11.90 -9.52
C LEU A 130 -10.22 -13.32 -9.76
N GLN A 131 -11.08 -14.35 -9.73
CA GLN A 131 -10.74 -15.77 -9.89
C GLN A 131 -9.68 -16.33 -8.92
N ARG A 132 -9.31 -15.55 -7.89
CA ARG A 132 -8.44 -15.98 -6.79
C ARG A 132 -9.22 -16.50 -5.59
N THR A 133 -10.48 -16.11 -5.48
CA THR A 133 -11.44 -16.68 -4.53
C THR A 133 -12.22 -17.76 -5.27
N ILE A 134 -12.12 -19.01 -4.81
CA ILE A 134 -12.70 -20.15 -5.52
C ILE A 134 -14.01 -20.54 -4.84
N ARG A 135 -15.07 -20.66 -5.65
CA ARG A 135 -16.40 -21.13 -5.24
C ARG A 135 -16.72 -22.48 -5.85
N ALA A 136 -17.59 -23.22 -5.19
CA ALA A 136 -18.00 -24.55 -5.63
C ALA A 136 -18.84 -24.50 -6.91
N GLU A 137 -18.43 -25.24 -7.94
CA GLU A 137 -19.17 -25.33 -9.21
C GLU A 137 -20.51 -26.08 -9.08
N GLU A 138 -20.54 -27.08 -8.21
CA GLU A 138 -21.70 -27.91 -7.92
C GLU A 138 -21.76 -28.34 -6.45
N ASN A 139 -22.88 -28.92 -6.05
CA ASN A 139 -23.02 -29.51 -4.72
C ASN A 139 -22.06 -30.69 -4.58
N GLY A 140 -21.46 -30.88 -3.41
CA GLY A 140 -20.48 -31.93 -3.21
C GLY A 140 -20.07 -32.10 -1.76
N SER A 141 -18.96 -32.81 -1.56
CA SER A 141 -18.32 -33.02 -0.26
C SER A 141 -16.81 -32.87 -0.37
N VAL A 142 -16.20 -32.24 0.63
CA VAL A 142 -14.74 -32.10 0.74
C VAL A 142 -14.11 -33.44 1.10
N GLN A 143 -13.29 -33.98 0.21
CA GLN A 143 -12.56 -35.24 0.44
C GLN A 143 -11.22 -35.03 1.11
N TYR A 144 -10.55 -33.93 0.81
CA TYR A 144 -9.24 -33.60 1.34
C TYR A 144 -9.09 -32.09 1.44
N VAL A 145 -8.50 -31.63 2.54
CA VAL A 145 -8.12 -30.24 2.72
C VAL A 145 -6.83 -30.19 3.52
N ASP A 146 -5.84 -29.49 2.97
CA ASP A 146 -4.69 -29.04 3.72
C ASP A 146 -4.33 -27.60 3.32
N ALA A 147 -3.18 -27.13 3.80
CA ALA A 147 -2.68 -25.82 3.47
C ALA A 147 -2.30 -25.63 1.99
N LYS A 148 -2.04 -26.68 1.22
CA LYS A 148 -1.51 -26.59 -0.16
C LYS A 148 -2.51 -27.01 -1.22
N ARG A 149 -3.48 -27.86 -0.90
CA ARG A 149 -4.46 -28.38 -1.85
C ARG A 149 -5.80 -28.67 -1.20
N VAL A 150 -6.86 -28.54 -1.99
CA VAL A 150 -8.23 -28.90 -1.63
C VAL A 150 -8.81 -29.81 -2.69
N ILE A 151 -9.36 -30.95 -2.27
CA ILE A 151 -10.00 -31.92 -3.16
C ILE A 151 -11.48 -32.06 -2.79
N ILE A 152 -12.35 -31.86 -3.78
CA ILE A 152 -13.79 -31.90 -3.65
C ILE A 152 -14.36 -32.96 -4.58
N LYS A 153 -15.28 -33.77 -4.05
CA LYS A 153 -16.09 -34.68 -4.87
C LYS A 153 -17.46 -34.06 -5.11
N GLY A 154 -17.75 -33.74 -6.36
CA GLY A 154 -19.05 -33.24 -6.79
C GLY A 154 -20.11 -34.33 -6.78
N LYS A 155 -21.39 -33.92 -6.75
CA LYS A 155 -22.54 -34.83 -6.81
C LYS A 155 -22.59 -35.59 -8.15
N SER A 156 -22.07 -34.99 -9.22
CA SER A 156 -21.87 -35.66 -10.52
C SER A 156 -20.89 -36.83 -10.49
N GLY A 157 -20.08 -36.95 -9.42
CA GLY A 157 -18.97 -37.90 -9.32
C GLY A 157 -17.63 -37.34 -9.80
N LYS A 158 -17.62 -36.14 -10.39
CA LYS A 158 -16.38 -35.44 -10.78
C LYS A 158 -15.57 -35.05 -9.55
N ILE A 159 -14.25 -35.23 -9.64
CA ILE A 159 -13.29 -34.80 -8.62
C ILE A 159 -12.68 -33.47 -9.08
N TYR A 160 -12.71 -32.50 -8.19
CA TYR A 160 -12.12 -31.18 -8.36
C TYR A 160 -10.91 -31.08 -7.44
N GLU A 161 -9.73 -30.84 -7.99
CA GLU A 161 -8.49 -30.65 -7.26
C GLU A 161 -7.99 -29.22 -7.50
N TYR A 162 -7.71 -28.51 -6.41
CA TYR A 162 -7.25 -27.13 -6.41
C TYR A 162 -5.93 -27.05 -5.65
N ASP A 163 -4.88 -26.58 -6.31
CA ASP A 163 -3.61 -26.21 -5.67
C ASP A 163 -3.67 -24.75 -5.21
N LEU A 164 -3.29 -24.48 -3.97
CA LEU A 164 -3.37 -23.17 -3.36
C LEU A 164 -2.09 -22.37 -3.60
N GLU A 165 -2.27 -21.15 -4.09
CA GLU A 165 -1.23 -20.13 -4.20
C GLU A 165 -0.88 -19.55 -2.83
N ARG A 166 0.14 -20.10 -2.18
CA ARG A 166 0.56 -19.67 -0.83
C ARG A 166 1.85 -18.87 -0.84
N TYR A 167 1.82 -17.75 -0.13
CA TYR A 167 2.94 -16.83 0.04
C TYR A 167 3.62 -16.36 -1.26
N ILE A 168 2.84 -16.14 -2.32
CA ILE A 168 3.35 -15.72 -3.62
C ILE A 168 3.67 -14.22 -3.62
N LYS A 169 4.87 -13.87 -4.05
CA LYS A 169 5.29 -12.47 -4.24
C LYS A 169 4.57 -11.84 -5.44
N THR A 170 4.16 -10.59 -5.27
CA THR A 170 3.64 -9.74 -6.35
C THR A 170 4.69 -8.75 -6.82
N ASN A 171 4.43 -8.08 -7.97
CA ASN A 171 5.31 -7.04 -8.51
C ASN A 171 5.52 -5.82 -7.59
N LYS A 172 4.70 -5.67 -6.55
CA LYS A 172 4.81 -4.58 -5.56
C LYS A 172 5.45 -5.03 -4.25
N ASP A 173 6.16 -6.17 -4.26
CA ASP A 173 6.82 -6.77 -3.09
C ASP A 173 5.86 -7.08 -1.93
N ILE A 174 4.58 -7.23 -2.25
CA ILE A 174 3.51 -7.67 -1.34
C ILE A 174 3.27 -9.16 -1.57
N VAL A 175 2.91 -9.86 -0.50
CA VAL A 175 2.60 -11.29 -0.55
C VAL A 175 1.10 -11.54 -0.71
N PHE A 176 0.74 -12.42 -1.64
CA PHE A 176 -0.58 -13.02 -1.78
C PHE A 176 -0.60 -14.42 -1.16
N ASP A 177 -1.67 -14.73 -0.45
CA ASP A 177 -1.87 -16.01 0.23
C ASP A 177 -3.32 -16.44 0.04
N GLN A 178 -3.52 -17.64 -0.51
CA GLN A 178 -4.80 -18.32 -0.53
C GLN A 178 -4.97 -19.19 0.71
N LYS A 179 -6.20 -19.23 1.24
CA LYS A 179 -6.53 -20.00 2.45
C LYS A 179 -7.77 -20.87 2.20
N PRO A 180 -7.75 -22.15 2.61
CA PRO A 180 -8.96 -22.97 2.53
C PRO A 180 -9.98 -22.50 3.58
N CYS A 181 -11.25 -22.39 3.17
CA CYS A 181 -12.38 -21.98 4.03
C CYS A 181 -13.22 -23.17 4.51
N VAL A 182 -12.95 -24.37 3.98
CA VAL A 182 -13.75 -25.57 4.21
C VAL A 182 -13.01 -26.58 5.08
N ALA A 183 -13.77 -27.42 5.78
CA ALA A 183 -13.26 -28.51 6.59
C ALA A 183 -13.42 -29.88 5.91
N LEU A 184 -12.63 -30.86 6.35
CA LEU A 184 -12.73 -32.25 5.89
C LEU A 184 -14.15 -32.79 6.13
N ASN A 185 -14.72 -33.49 5.14
CA ASN A 185 -16.08 -34.03 5.15
C ASN A 185 -17.22 -32.99 5.19
N GLN A 186 -16.93 -31.70 5.02
CA GLN A 186 -17.98 -30.69 4.90
C GLN A 186 -18.77 -30.88 3.60
N THR A 187 -20.11 -30.84 3.70
CA THR A 187 -20.99 -30.77 2.53
C THR A 187 -21.04 -29.34 2.01
N ILE A 188 -20.80 -29.16 0.71
CA ILE A 188 -20.79 -27.86 0.05
C ILE A 188 -21.96 -27.76 -0.92
N ARG A 189 -22.52 -26.56 -1.04
CA ARG A 189 -23.50 -26.20 -2.06
C ARG A 189 -22.81 -25.48 -3.20
N LYS A 190 -23.42 -25.53 -4.38
CA LYS A 190 -23.01 -24.69 -5.51
C LYS A 190 -22.93 -23.23 -5.06
N ASN A 191 -21.83 -22.57 -5.42
CA ASN A 191 -21.44 -21.20 -5.08
C ASN A 191 -20.94 -20.97 -3.63
N ASP A 192 -20.84 -21.99 -2.79
CA ASP A 192 -20.16 -21.86 -1.49
C ASP A 192 -18.67 -21.57 -1.70
N VAL A 193 -18.09 -20.76 -0.82
CA VAL A 193 -16.67 -20.40 -0.87
C VAL A 193 -15.82 -21.56 -0.38
N ILE A 194 -14.88 -22.00 -1.21
CA ILE A 194 -13.96 -23.08 -0.90
C ILE A 194 -12.61 -22.53 -0.46
N ILE A 195 -12.10 -21.54 -1.20
CA ILE A 195 -10.77 -20.94 -0.99
C ILE A 195 -10.94 -19.43 -1.02
N ASP A 196 -10.48 -18.78 0.05
CA ASP A 196 -10.35 -17.33 0.09
C ASP A 196 -9.08 -16.89 -0.63
N GLY A 197 -9.23 -15.88 -1.48
CA GLY A 197 -8.13 -15.21 -2.15
C GLY A 197 -7.34 -14.25 -1.23
N PRO A 198 -6.33 -13.57 -1.78
CA PRO A 198 -5.61 -12.53 -1.06
C PRO A 198 -6.54 -11.37 -0.72
N ALA A 199 -6.49 -10.91 0.54
CA ALA A 199 -7.38 -9.86 1.06
C ALA A 199 -8.87 -10.18 0.89
N THR A 200 -9.27 -11.43 1.11
CA THR A 200 -10.67 -11.88 1.13
C THR A 200 -11.00 -12.53 2.48
N GLN A 201 -12.26 -12.42 2.92
CA GLN A 201 -12.82 -13.17 4.04
C GLN A 201 -14.19 -13.75 3.66
N ASN A 202 -14.33 -15.06 3.68
CA ASN A 202 -15.56 -15.78 3.32
C ASN A 202 -16.13 -15.33 1.97
N GLY A 203 -15.25 -15.16 0.97
CA GLY A 203 -15.60 -14.74 -0.38
C GLY A 203 -15.91 -13.26 -0.57
N LYS A 204 -15.72 -12.43 0.45
CA LYS A 204 -15.88 -10.97 0.39
C LYS A 204 -14.54 -10.26 0.45
N LEU A 205 -14.37 -9.23 -0.36
CA LEU A 205 -13.18 -8.40 -0.34
C LEU A 205 -12.96 -7.73 1.04
N ALA A 206 -11.76 -7.89 1.58
CA ALA A 206 -11.35 -7.56 2.94
C ALA A 206 -9.99 -6.82 2.93
N LEU A 207 -10.00 -5.58 2.44
CA LEU A 207 -8.82 -4.70 2.34
C LEU A 207 -8.30 -4.12 3.67
N GLY A 208 -9.03 -4.28 4.78
CA GLY A 208 -8.79 -3.53 6.01
C GLY A 208 -9.35 -4.21 7.26
N GLN A 209 -9.72 -3.38 8.24
CA GLN A 209 -10.20 -3.80 9.55
C GLN A 209 -11.34 -2.90 10.04
N ASN A 210 -12.29 -3.50 10.76
CA ASN A 210 -13.34 -2.79 11.46
C ASN A 210 -12.81 -2.35 12.84
N LEU A 211 -12.56 -1.05 13.04
CA LEU A 211 -11.93 -0.50 14.25
C LEU A 211 -12.88 0.45 14.99
N LEU A 212 -12.78 0.48 16.33
CA LEU A 212 -13.54 1.44 17.13
C LEU A 212 -12.90 2.84 17.03
N VAL A 213 -13.54 3.73 16.26
CA VAL A 213 -13.06 5.08 15.97
C VAL A 213 -13.75 6.10 16.87
N ALA A 214 -12.98 7.02 17.45
CA ALA A 214 -13.49 8.19 18.16
C ALA A 214 -13.10 9.48 17.43
N TYR A 215 -14.09 10.32 17.14
CA TYR A 215 -13.88 11.60 16.46
C TYR A 215 -13.72 12.75 17.47
N THR A 216 -12.49 12.96 17.94
CA THR A 216 -12.17 14.00 18.93
C THR A 216 -10.75 14.52 18.78
N SER A 217 -10.51 15.74 19.27
CA SER A 217 -9.15 16.27 19.41
C SER A 217 -8.54 15.74 20.70
N PHE A 218 -7.41 15.04 20.60
CA PHE A 218 -6.73 14.45 21.75
C PHE A 218 -5.30 14.96 21.87
N ARG A 219 -5.08 15.90 22.80
CA ARG A 219 -3.75 16.45 23.19
C ARG A 219 -2.88 16.92 22.01
N GLY A 220 -3.49 17.33 20.90
CA GLY A 220 -2.78 17.72 19.68
C GLY A 220 -2.13 16.56 18.91
N LEU A 221 -2.24 15.31 19.38
CA LEU A 221 -1.63 14.14 18.74
C LEU A 221 -2.29 13.83 17.39
N GLY A 222 -3.58 14.11 17.25
CA GLY A 222 -4.33 13.99 16.00
C GLY A 222 -4.38 15.28 15.17
N TYR A 223 -3.40 16.18 15.30
CA TYR A 223 -3.37 17.44 14.55
C TYR A 223 -3.43 17.18 13.03
N GLU A 224 -4.22 17.99 12.31
CA GLU A 224 -4.57 17.81 10.89
C GLU A 224 -5.12 16.40 10.60
N ASP A 225 -4.26 15.53 10.04
CA ASP A 225 -4.54 14.18 9.58
C ASP A 225 -3.82 13.10 10.40
N GLY A 226 -3.36 13.45 11.60
CA GLY A 226 -2.72 12.50 12.49
C GLY A 226 -3.69 11.42 12.96
N PHE A 227 -3.35 10.16 12.73
CA PHE A 227 -4.06 9.01 13.33
C PHE A 227 -3.36 8.67 14.64
N VAL A 228 -4.12 8.70 15.73
CA VAL A 228 -3.65 8.20 17.03
C VAL A 228 -4.21 6.80 17.22
N LEU A 229 -3.34 5.83 17.46
CA LEU A 229 -3.71 4.42 17.55
C LEU A 229 -3.50 3.85 18.94
N SER A 230 -4.33 2.88 19.31
CA SER A 230 -4.10 2.03 20.46
C SER A 230 -2.99 1.01 20.18
N GLU A 231 -2.12 0.80 21.17
CA GLU A 231 -1.10 -0.24 21.17
C GLU A 231 -1.69 -1.65 21.00
N ARG A 232 -2.99 -1.86 21.35
CA ARG A 232 -3.72 -3.11 21.09
C ARG A 232 -3.58 -3.55 19.64
N LEU A 233 -3.67 -2.61 18.70
CA LEU A 233 -3.59 -2.88 17.26
C LEU A 233 -2.24 -3.47 16.84
N VAL A 234 -1.17 -3.09 17.54
CA VAL A 234 0.19 -3.64 17.34
C VAL A 234 0.32 -5.01 18.01
N LYS A 235 -0.18 -5.15 19.25
CA LYS A 235 -0.08 -6.39 20.03
C LYS A 235 -0.83 -7.55 19.40
N GLU A 236 -2.03 -7.29 18.89
CA GLU A 236 -2.92 -8.30 18.32
C GLU A 236 -2.70 -8.56 16.82
N ASP A 237 -1.71 -7.88 16.22
CA ASP A 237 -1.38 -7.99 14.79
C ASP A 237 -2.58 -7.70 13.85
N ILE A 238 -3.39 -6.69 14.21
CA ILE A 238 -4.63 -6.36 13.49
C ILE A 238 -4.33 -5.77 12.10
N LEU A 239 -3.39 -4.82 12.02
CA LEU A 239 -2.97 -4.16 10.77
C LEU A 239 -1.59 -4.66 10.29
N THR A 240 -1.29 -5.93 10.49
CA THR A 240 -0.01 -6.53 10.10
C THR A 240 -0.08 -7.10 8.69
N SER A 241 0.95 -6.86 7.88
CA SER A 241 1.09 -7.32 6.48
C SER A 241 2.40 -8.06 6.28
N ILE A 242 2.54 -8.80 5.19
CA ILE A 242 3.79 -9.48 4.82
C ILE A 242 4.31 -8.86 3.52
N THR A 243 5.59 -8.49 3.51
CA THR A 243 6.32 -8.08 2.31
C THR A 243 7.35 -9.13 1.97
N SER A 244 7.57 -9.32 0.67
CA SER A 244 8.57 -10.25 0.14
C SER A 244 9.37 -9.55 -0.94
N GLU A 245 10.69 -9.59 -0.81
CA GLU A 245 11.62 -8.94 -1.71
C GLU A 245 12.63 -9.95 -2.24
N GLU A 246 13.04 -9.76 -3.48
CA GLU A 246 14.05 -10.58 -4.15
C GLU A 246 15.33 -9.78 -4.35
N PHE A 247 16.46 -10.42 -4.05
CA PHE A 247 17.78 -9.88 -4.30
C PHE A 247 18.52 -10.81 -5.25
N THR A 248 18.94 -10.27 -6.38
CA THR A 248 19.61 -11.03 -7.42
C THR A 248 21.11 -10.78 -7.41
N ALA A 249 21.88 -11.86 -7.46
CA ALA A 249 23.32 -11.83 -7.65
C ALA A 249 23.69 -12.64 -8.91
N ASP A 250 24.31 -11.97 -9.86
CA ASP A 250 24.83 -12.62 -11.06
C ASP A 250 26.30 -12.99 -10.87
N LEU A 251 26.64 -14.22 -11.24
CA LEU A 251 28.01 -14.71 -11.30
C LEU A 251 28.50 -14.55 -12.73
N VAL A 252 29.43 -13.64 -12.94
CA VAL A 252 29.82 -13.18 -14.28
C VAL A 252 31.15 -13.77 -14.69
N ASP A 253 31.27 -14.16 -15.96
CA ASP A 253 32.56 -14.49 -16.56
C ASP A 253 33.30 -13.20 -16.97
N THR A 254 34.38 -12.88 -16.27
CA THR A 254 35.16 -11.66 -16.53
C THR A 254 36.41 -11.98 -17.34
N LYS A 255 36.98 -10.96 -17.99
CA LYS A 255 38.24 -11.11 -18.75
C LYS A 255 39.43 -11.58 -17.88
N LEU A 256 39.36 -11.35 -16.57
CA LEU A 256 40.41 -11.73 -15.61
C LEU A 256 40.19 -13.15 -15.05
N GLY A 257 39.08 -13.79 -15.40
CA GLY A 257 38.63 -15.07 -14.89
C GLY A 257 37.18 -15.00 -14.41
N PRO A 258 36.52 -16.15 -14.24
CA PRO A 258 35.15 -16.20 -13.76
C PRO A 258 35.06 -15.75 -12.30
N GLU A 259 33.96 -15.09 -11.93
CA GLU A 259 33.61 -14.96 -10.52
C GLU A 259 33.33 -16.34 -9.92
N GLU A 260 33.74 -16.54 -8.66
CA GLU A 260 33.52 -17.78 -7.93
C GLU A 260 32.58 -17.56 -6.75
N LEU A 261 31.64 -18.49 -6.58
CA LEU A 261 30.77 -18.55 -5.42
C LEU A 261 31.54 -19.25 -4.29
N THR A 262 31.70 -18.58 -3.15
CA THR A 262 32.46 -19.12 -2.01
C THR A 262 32.09 -18.45 -0.70
N ARG A 263 32.16 -19.21 0.39
CA ARG A 263 32.13 -18.68 1.77
C ARG A 263 33.44 -17.99 2.16
N ASP A 264 34.53 -18.30 1.47
CA ASP A 264 35.87 -17.82 1.81
C ASP A 264 36.16 -16.41 1.27
N ILE A 265 35.56 -15.42 1.93
CA ILE A 265 35.56 -14.02 1.48
C ILE A 265 36.69 -13.24 2.18
N PRO A 266 37.58 -12.55 1.44
CA PRO A 266 38.70 -11.83 2.03
C PRO A 266 38.22 -10.66 2.91
N ASN A 267 38.92 -10.41 4.01
CA ASN A 267 38.69 -9.29 4.94
C ASN A 267 37.31 -9.28 5.63
N VAL A 268 36.60 -10.42 5.65
CA VAL A 268 35.32 -10.57 6.34
C VAL A 268 35.53 -11.39 7.62
N ARG A 269 34.90 -10.98 8.72
CA ARG A 269 34.95 -11.68 10.01
C ARG A 269 34.05 -12.91 9.99
N GLU A 270 34.42 -13.96 10.72
CA GLU A 270 33.66 -15.22 10.79
C GLU A 270 32.21 -15.04 11.27
N GLU A 271 31.97 -14.08 12.16
CA GLU A 271 30.62 -13.71 12.63
C GLU A 271 29.67 -13.32 11.49
N VAL A 272 30.18 -12.72 10.41
CA VAL A 272 29.37 -12.33 9.24
C VAL A 272 29.14 -13.53 8.32
N LEU A 273 30.07 -14.50 8.32
CA LEU A 273 30.02 -15.72 7.50
C LEU A 273 29.16 -16.82 8.13
N GLN A 274 28.76 -16.69 9.40
CA GLN A 274 27.99 -17.71 10.12
C GLN A 274 26.65 -18.06 9.45
N ASN A 275 26.09 -17.12 8.71
CA ASN A 275 24.81 -17.27 8.02
C ASN A 275 24.93 -17.96 6.65
N LEU A 276 26.17 -18.17 6.17
CA LEU A 276 26.45 -18.78 4.87
C LEU A 276 26.73 -20.28 5.00
N ASP A 277 26.22 -21.03 4.04
CA ASP A 277 26.55 -22.44 3.85
C ASP A 277 27.98 -22.63 3.31
N LYS A 278 28.32 -23.87 2.94
CA LYS A 278 29.67 -24.21 2.46
C LYS A 278 29.97 -23.60 1.08
N ASP A 279 28.94 -23.39 0.27
CA ASP A 279 29.07 -22.88 -1.09
C ASP A 279 29.08 -21.34 -1.10
N GLY A 280 28.70 -20.69 0.01
CA GLY A 280 28.65 -19.23 0.14
C GLY A 280 27.25 -18.65 -0.03
N LEU A 281 26.20 -19.47 0.04
CA LEU A 281 24.81 -19.03 -0.02
C LEU A 281 24.24 -18.88 1.38
N VAL A 282 23.35 -17.92 1.55
CA VAL A 282 22.67 -17.76 2.82
C VAL A 282 21.68 -18.89 3.10
N ILE A 283 21.66 -19.37 4.35
CA ILE A 283 20.82 -20.49 4.75
C ILE A 283 19.35 -20.04 4.85
N VAL A 284 18.44 -20.79 4.22
CA VAL A 284 16.98 -20.56 4.30
C VAL A 284 16.51 -20.65 5.75
N GLY A 285 15.70 -19.69 6.18
CA GLY A 285 15.22 -19.55 7.56
C GLY A 285 16.07 -18.62 8.44
N THR A 286 17.20 -18.11 7.92
CA THR A 286 18.06 -17.17 8.66
C THR A 286 17.46 -15.77 8.68
N GLU A 287 17.50 -15.11 9.83
CA GLU A 287 17.17 -13.68 9.95
C GLU A 287 18.39 -12.84 9.54
N ILE A 288 18.16 -11.91 8.60
CA ILE A 288 19.21 -11.09 7.98
C ILE A 288 18.95 -9.63 8.26
N LYS A 289 20.03 -8.92 8.61
CA LYS A 289 20.04 -7.48 8.85
C LYS A 289 20.82 -6.77 7.75
N SER A 290 20.66 -5.46 7.70
CA SER A 290 21.41 -4.60 6.79
C SER A 290 22.93 -4.83 6.91
N GLY A 291 23.60 -5.07 5.78
CA GLY A 291 25.06 -5.30 5.70
C GLY A 291 25.49 -6.77 5.72
N ASP A 292 24.62 -7.69 6.15
CA ASP A 292 24.87 -9.13 6.11
C ASP A 292 24.98 -9.63 4.67
N ILE A 293 25.72 -10.72 4.47
CA ILE A 293 25.99 -11.30 3.15
C ILE A 293 24.86 -12.27 2.79
N LEU A 294 24.25 -12.05 1.62
CA LEU A 294 23.24 -12.94 1.04
C LEU A 294 23.88 -14.00 0.15
N VAL A 295 24.86 -13.57 -0.65
CA VAL A 295 25.57 -14.42 -1.62
C VAL A 295 27.05 -14.03 -1.57
N GLY A 296 27.86 -14.94 -1.04
CA GLY A 296 29.31 -14.85 -1.01
C GLY A 296 29.89 -15.11 -2.39
N LYS A 297 30.44 -14.07 -3.01
CA LYS A 297 31.12 -14.20 -4.30
C LYS A 297 32.39 -13.37 -4.35
N VAL A 298 33.38 -13.91 -5.07
CA VAL A 298 34.69 -13.29 -5.21
C VAL A 298 35.07 -13.20 -6.69
N ALA A 299 35.70 -12.08 -7.05
CA ALA A 299 36.21 -11.85 -8.40
C ALA A 299 37.74 -11.82 -8.38
N PRO A 300 38.43 -12.38 -9.40
CA PRO A 300 39.87 -12.23 -9.51
C PRO A 300 40.26 -10.75 -9.66
N LYS A 301 41.27 -10.31 -8.90
CA LYS A 301 41.84 -8.96 -9.03
C LYS A 301 42.79 -8.95 -10.21
N GLY A 302 42.72 -7.88 -11.02
CA GLY A 302 43.81 -7.59 -11.95
C GLY A 302 45.07 -7.21 -11.19
N GLU A 303 46.24 -7.43 -11.78
CA GLU A 303 47.51 -6.95 -11.22
C GLU A 303 47.47 -5.41 -11.14
N LYS A 304 47.19 -4.89 -9.95
CA LYS A 304 47.49 -3.50 -9.62
C LYS A 304 48.88 -3.44 -9.01
N GLU A 305 49.73 -2.56 -9.52
CA GLU A 305 50.95 -2.18 -8.81
C GLU A 305 50.56 -1.63 -7.43
N LEU A 306 50.97 -2.33 -6.38
CA LEU A 306 50.77 -1.89 -5.01
C LEU A 306 51.57 -0.60 -4.79
N THR A 307 50.98 0.36 -4.07
CA THR A 307 51.72 1.57 -3.68
C THR A 307 52.86 1.22 -2.73
N ALA A 308 53.84 2.12 -2.56
CA ALA A 308 54.96 1.88 -1.65
C ALA A 308 54.49 1.60 -0.22
N GLU A 309 53.41 2.25 0.22
CA GLU A 309 52.77 2.06 1.52
C GLU A 309 52.12 0.67 1.64
N GLU A 310 51.35 0.24 0.63
CA GLU A 310 50.73 -1.09 0.61
C GLU A 310 51.77 -2.21 0.56
N ARG A 311 52.87 -2.00 -0.19
CA ARG A 311 54.01 -2.93 -0.23
C ARG A 311 54.67 -3.06 1.13
N LEU A 312 54.88 -1.95 1.84
CA LEU A 312 55.44 -1.94 3.19
C LEU A 312 54.51 -2.65 4.18
N LEU A 313 53.22 -2.34 4.17
CA LEU A 313 52.22 -3.01 5.00
C LEU A 313 52.22 -4.53 4.77
N ARG A 314 52.25 -4.96 3.50
CA ARG A 314 52.32 -6.38 3.14
C ARG A 314 53.61 -7.05 3.63
N ALA A 315 54.74 -6.34 3.57
CA ALA A 315 56.02 -6.84 4.07
C ALA A 315 56.04 -6.98 5.60
N ILE A 316 55.35 -6.10 6.33
CA ILE A 316 55.28 -6.11 7.80
C ILE A 316 54.30 -7.17 8.31
N PHE A 317 53.09 -7.22 7.75
CA PHE A 317 52.02 -8.09 8.27
C PHE A 317 52.03 -9.50 7.67
N GLY A 318 52.83 -9.76 6.63
CA GLY A 318 52.97 -11.09 6.04
C GLY A 318 51.67 -11.65 5.45
N GLU A 319 50.62 -10.83 5.32
CA GLU A 319 49.35 -11.25 4.76
C GLU A 319 49.56 -11.60 3.28
N LYS A 320 49.42 -12.89 2.97
CA LYS A 320 49.10 -13.34 1.63
C LYS A 320 47.71 -12.81 1.31
N ALA A 321 47.62 -11.56 0.87
CA ALA A 321 46.38 -11.03 0.33
C ALA A 321 45.89 -12.02 -0.73
N LYS A 322 44.71 -12.61 -0.53
CA LYS A 322 44.10 -13.43 -1.56
C LYS A 322 43.94 -12.56 -2.80
N ASP A 323 44.31 -13.08 -3.96
CA ASP A 323 44.25 -12.39 -5.25
C ASP A 323 42.81 -12.14 -5.76
N VAL A 324 41.83 -12.25 -4.86
CA VAL A 324 40.42 -12.08 -5.12
C VAL A 324 39.86 -10.86 -4.37
N LYS A 325 38.80 -10.28 -4.92
CA LYS A 325 38.06 -9.15 -4.37
C LYS A 325 36.67 -9.63 -3.95
N ASP A 326 36.20 -9.18 -2.80
CA ASP A 326 34.81 -9.35 -2.39
C ASP A 326 33.88 -8.60 -3.36
N THR A 327 33.03 -9.33 -4.09
CA THR A 327 31.92 -8.79 -4.90
C THR A 327 30.56 -9.26 -4.38
N SER A 328 30.52 -9.77 -3.14
CA SER A 328 29.35 -10.40 -2.53
C SER A 328 28.12 -9.50 -2.51
N LEU A 329 26.96 -10.13 -2.71
CA LEU A 329 25.67 -9.47 -2.52
C LEU A 329 25.41 -9.33 -1.03
N ARG A 330 25.16 -8.10 -0.59
CA ARG A 330 24.82 -7.76 0.81
C ARG A 330 23.42 -7.21 0.89
N MET A 331 22.76 -7.46 2.02
CA MET A 331 21.47 -6.86 2.33
C MET A 331 21.61 -5.33 2.34
N PRO A 332 20.85 -4.59 1.51
CA PRO A 332 20.94 -3.13 1.47
C PRO A 332 20.61 -2.49 2.83
N TYR A 333 21.18 -1.30 3.06
CA TYR A 333 20.90 -0.55 4.28
C TYR A 333 19.42 -0.18 4.41
N GLY A 334 18.89 -0.36 5.62
CA GLY A 334 17.49 -0.10 5.93
C GLY A 334 16.54 -1.26 5.58
N LYS A 335 17.06 -2.37 5.04
CA LYS A 335 16.30 -3.59 4.78
C LYS A 335 16.70 -4.70 5.75
N ARG A 336 15.74 -5.58 6.03
CA ARG A 336 15.87 -6.77 6.90
C ARG A 336 14.77 -7.77 6.54
N GLY A 337 14.98 -9.03 6.89
CA GLY A 337 13.98 -10.06 6.67
C GLY A 337 14.51 -11.44 6.97
N ILE A 338 13.65 -12.44 6.81
CA ILE A 338 14.01 -13.85 6.93
C ILE A 338 14.11 -14.42 5.52
N VAL A 339 15.17 -15.18 5.24
CA VAL A 339 15.31 -15.86 3.94
C VAL A 339 14.26 -16.94 3.82
N THR A 340 13.42 -16.86 2.80
CA THR A 340 12.38 -17.86 2.54
C THR A 340 12.76 -18.81 1.42
N ASN A 341 13.51 -18.34 0.42
CA ASN A 341 13.92 -19.16 -0.71
C ASN A 341 15.26 -18.67 -1.28
N VAL A 342 16.03 -19.61 -1.82
CA VAL A 342 17.24 -19.34 -2.62
C VAL A 342 17.12 -20.16 -3.89
N GLU A 343 16.98 -19.48 -5.02
CA GLU A 343 16.88 -20.08 -6.35
C GLU A 343 18.17 -19.84 -7.13
N ILE A 344 18.63 -20.85 -7.86
CA ILE A 344 19.85 -20.79 -8.66
C ILE A 344 19.50 -21.21 -10.09
N ILE A 345 19.65 -20.27 -11.01
CA ILE A 345 19.51 -20.50 -12.46
C ILE A 345 20.93 -20.67 -13.01
N ASP A 346 21.18 -21.78 -13.72
CA ASP A 346 22.49 -22.13 -14.26
C ASP A 346 22.44 -22.11 -15.79
N SER A 347 23.34 -21.35 -16.41
CA SER A 347 23.39 -21.20 -17.88
C SER A 347 23.62 -22.53 -18.62
N LYS A 348 24.19 -23.54 -17.95
CA LYS A 348 24.39 -24.87 -18.53
C LYS A 348 23.09 -25.68 -18.60
N LYS A 349 22.14 -25.42 -17.70
CA LYS A 349 20.85 -26.11 -17.64
C LYS A 349 19.80 -25.37 -18.46
N ASP A 350 19.78 -24.04 -18.34
CA ASP A 350 18.76 -23.16 -18.91
C ASP A 350 19.41 -22.06 -19.78
N PRO A 351 19.98 -22.41 -20.95
CA PRO A 351 20.82 -21.53 -21.75
C PRO A 351 20.09 -20.31 -22.35
N ASN A 352 18.75 -20.31 -22.35
CA ASN A 352 17.94 -19.22 -22.90
C ASN A 352 17.46 -18.20 -21.85
N GLU A 353 17.70 -18.45 -20.56
CA GLU A 353 17.21 -17.57 -19.48
C GLU A 353 18.23 -16.53 -19.01
N LEU A 354 19.51 -16.70 -19.38
CA LEU A 354 20.62 -15.88 -18.90
C LEU A 354 21.33 -15.14 -20.03
N GLU A 355 21.88 -13.97 -19.72
CA GLU A 355 22.69 -13.20 -20.65
C GLU A 355 24.04 -13.92 -20.90
N PRO A 356 24.66 -13.79 -22.09
CA PRO A 356 25.83 -14.59 -22.49
C PRO A 356 27.07 -14.51 -21.57
N SER A 357 27.16 -13.52 -20.68
CA SER A 357 28.26 -13.35 -19.72
C SER A 357 27.95 -13.87 -18.32
N ILE A 358 26.70 -14.28 -18.06
CA ILE A 358 26.25 -14.74 -16.74
C ILE A 358 26.34 -16.26 -16.69
N ILE A 359 27.21 -16.77 -15.81
CA ILE A 359 27.39 -18.21 -15.59
C ILE A 359 26.20 -18.75 -14.79
N LYS A 360 25.87 -18.08 -13.69
CA LYS A 360 24.76 -18.42 -12.79
C LYS A 360 24.09 -17.15 -12.28
N ARG A 361 22.78 -17.22 -12.05
CA ARG A 361 21.99 -16.20 -11.37
C ARG A 361 21.45 -16.78 -10.08
N ILE A 362 21.77 -16.16 -8.95
CA ILE A 362 21.24 -16.51 -7.64
C ILE A 362 20.18 -15.48 -7.26
N ILE A 363 18.97 -15.95 -6.95
CA ILE A 363 17.86 -15.13 -6.49
C ILE A 363 17.58 -15.51 -5.05
N VAL A 364 17.79 -14.56 -4.13
CA VAL A 364 17.49 -14.73 -2.71
C VAL A 364 16.19 -14.01 -2.39
N THR A 365 15.16 -14.76 -2.04
CA THR A 365 13.88 -14.21 -1.60
C THR A 365 13.88 -14.08 -0.09
N THR A 366 13.53 -12.89 0.39
CA THR A 366 13.37 -12.60 1.83
C THR A 366 11.95 -12.15 2.11
N ALA A 367 11.40 -12.54 3.25
CA ALA A 367 10.11 -12.09 3.72
C ALA A 367 10.24 -11.34 5.05
N GLN A 368 9.38 -10.33 5.23
CA GLN A 368 9.31 -9.53 6.44
C GLN A 368 7.86 -9.40 6.88
N ILE A 369 7.60 -9.68 8.16
CA ILE A 369 6.33 -9.32 8.80
C ILE A 369 6.39 -7.84 9.16
N ARG A 370 5.49 -7.05 8.60
CA ARG A 370 5.41 -5.60 8.81
C ARG A 370 4.22 -5.26 9.69
N LYS A 371 4.50 -5.05 10.98
CA LYS A 371 3.55 -4.44 11.93
C LYS A 371 3.38 -2.95 11.60
N ILE A 372 2.30 -2.34 12.08
CA ILE A 372 2.11 -0.89 11.96
C ILE A 372 3.10 -0.14 12.86
N THR A 373 3.66 0.94 12.34
CA THR A 373 4.62 1.81 13.03
C THR A 373 4.27 3.28 12.84
N ILE A 374 4.82 4.15 13.70
CA ILE A 374 4.67 5.60 13.57
C ILE A 374 5.27 6.03 12.22
N GLY A 375 4.50 6.78 11.43
CA GLY A 375 4.88 7.19 10.07
C GLY A 375 4.21 6.40 8.94
N ASP A 376 3.65 5.21 9.21
CA ASP A 376 2.88 4.48 8.21
C ASP A 376 1.56 5.20 7.90
N LYS A 377 1.03 5.00 6.69
CA LYS A 377 -0.23 5.63 6.25
C LYS A 377 -1.42 4.69 6.35
N LEU A 378 -2.49 5.19 6.95
CA LEU A 378 -3.80 4.54 7.00
C LEU A 378 -4.81 5.38 6.22
N ALA A 379 -5.89 4.72 5.78
CA ALA A 379 -7.01 5.41 5.15
C ALA A 379 -8.34 4.69 5.39
N GLY A 380 -9.44 5.44 5.49
CA GLY A 380 -10.78 4.90 5.30
C GLY A 380 -11.21 4.94 3.83
N ARG A 381 -12.38 4.38 3.54
CA ARG A 381 -12.93 4.33 2.17
C ARG A 381 -13.43 5.68 1.65
N HIS A 382 -13.76 6.59 2.56
CA HIS A 382 -14.31 7.92 2.28
C HIS A 382 -13.24 9.00 2.00
N GLY A 383 -12.02 8.59 1.60
CA GLY A 383 -10.92 9.50 1.27
C GLY A 383 -10.23 10.17 2.48
N ASN A 384 -10.54 9.75 3.70
CA ASN A 384 -9.82 10.16 4.91
C ASN A 384 -8.49 9.41 4.99
N LYS A 385 -7.38 10.09 4.71
CA LYS A 385 -6.02 9.53 4.77
C LYS A 385 -5.20 10.26 5.81
N GLY A 386 -4.43 9.51 6.57
CA GLY A 386 -3.56 10.06 7.59
C GLY A 386 -2.32 9.23 7.83
N VAL A 387 -1.40 9.84 8.57
CA VAL A 387 -0.17 9.20 9.04
C VAL A 387 -0.37 8.83 10.50
N ILE A 388 0.11 7.66 10.91
CA ILE A 388 0.14 7.29 12.32
C ILE A 388 1.09 8.25 13.04
N SER A 389 0.55 9.17 13.83
CA SER A 389 1.32 10.19 14.56
C SER A 389 1.82 9.66 15.89
N ARG A 390 1.00 8.83 16.56
CA ARG A 390 1.34 8.24 17.85
C ARG A 390 0.62 6.90 18.03
N ILE A 391 1.32 5.96 18.63
CA ILE A 391 0.74 4.72 19.18
C ILE A 391 0.76 4.88 20.69
N LEU A 392 -0.41 4.93 21.32
CA LEU A 392 -0.56 5.11 22.76
C LEU A 392 -0.79 3.76 23.44
N PRO A 393 -0.24 3.57 24.65
CA PRO A 393 -0.58 2.42 25.47
C PRO A 393 -2.09 2.33 25.72
N GLU A 394 -2.62 1.11 25.83
CA GLU A 394 -4.06 0.88 26.01
C GLU A 394 -4.65 1.55 27.26
N TRP A 395 -3.85 1.71 28.31
CA TRP A 395 -4.28 2.38 29.54
C TRP A 395 -4.42 3.90 29.37
N ASP A 396 -3.74 4.52 28.41
CA ASP A 396 -3.80 5.96 28.12
C ASP A 396 -4.91 6.30 27.10
N MET A 397 -5.34 5.31 26.32
CA MET A 397 -6.42 5.50 25.35
C MET A 397 -7.75 5.87 26.04
N PRO A 398 -8.52 6.83 25.49
CA PRO A 398 -9.86 7.14 25.98
C PRO A 398 -10.77 5.90 25.99
N ARG A 399 -11.60 5.80 27.02
CA ARG A 399 -12.47 4.63 27.24
C ARG A 399 -13.94 5.01 27.28
N LEU A 400 -14.75 4.08 26.83
CA LEU A 400 -16.20 4.08 27.04
C LEU A 400 -16.52 3.80 28.52
N ALA A 401 -17.79 4.02 28.90
CA ALA A 401 -18.26 3.79 30.28
C ALA A 401 -18.16 2.33 30.74
N ASP A 402 -18.13 1.39 29.80
CA ASP A 402 -17.92 -0.05 30.03
C ASP A 402 -16.44 -0.44 30.21
N GLY A 403 -15.51 0.53 30.09
CA GLY A 403 -14.07 0.33 30.18
C GLY A 403 -13.38 -0.02 28.85
N THR A 404 -14.14 -0.19 27.76
CA THR A 404 -13.60 -0.52 26.43
C THR A 404 -12.78 0.68 25.89
N PRO A 405 -11.47 0.51 25.60
CA PRO A 405 -10.67 1.55 24.98
C PRO A 405 -10.98 1.69 23.49
N VAL A 406 -10.90 2.93 22.98
CA VAL A 406 -11.00 3.20 21.54
C VAL A 406 -9.74 2.75 20.81
N ASP A 407 -9.89 2.36 19.54
CA ASP A 407 -8.79 1.84 18.72
C ASP A 407 -8.06 2.95 17.97
N VAL A 408 -8.82 3.90 17.45
CA VAL A 408 -8.32 5.00 16.62
C VAL A 408 -8.99 6.30 17.06
N ILE A 409 -8.20 7.37 17.16
CA ILE A 409 -8.71 8.73 17.34
C ILE A 409 -8.42 9.51 16.06
N ILE A 410 -9.46 10.13 15.52
CA ILE A 410 -9.40 10.99 14.33
C ILE A 410 -9.90 12.38 14.68
N SER A 411 -9.24 13.43 14.18
CA SER A 411 -9.70 14.79 14.39
C SER A 411 -11.02 15.06 13.66
N PRO A 412 -12.02 15.68 14.31
CA PRO A 412 -13.27 16.05 13.63
C PRO A 412 -13.05 17.10 12.53
N LEU A 413 -11.94 17.87 12.59
CA LEU A 413 -11.59 18.86 11.55
C LEU A 413 -11.31 18.20 10.19
N SER A 414 -10.86 16.94 10.18
CA SER A 414 -10.59 16.21 8.95
C SER A 414 -11.85 15.88 8.16
N ILE A 415 -13.03 15.99 8.77
CA ILE A 415 -14.32 15.70 8.15
C ILE A 415 -14.96 17.00 7.64
N LEU A 416 -15.03 18.01 8.52
CA LEU A 416 -15.70 19.27 8.24
C LEU A 416 -15.08 20.02 7.05
N SER A 417 -13.76 20.02 6.96
CA SER A 417 -13.02 20.67 5.86
C SER A 417 -13.10 19.91 4.53
N ARG A 418 -13.59 18.66 4.54
CA ARG A 418 -13.50 17.74 3.39
C ARG A 418 -14.84 17.29 2.84
N MET A 419 -15.94 17.54 3.58
CA MET A 419 -17.29 17.18 3.17
C MET A 419 -17.44 15.69 2.81
N ASN A 420 -16.79 14.81 3.56
CA ASN A 420 -16.91 13.35 3.45
C ASN A 420 -17.68 12.76 4.63
N LEU A 421 -18.97 13.12 4.70
CA LEU A 421 -19.85 12.76 5.81
C LEU A 421 -20.25 11.28 5.79
N GLY A 422 -20.07 10.58 4.67
CA GLY A 422 -20.34 9.15 4.54
C GLY A 422 -19.63 8.33 5.61
N GLN A 423 -18.42 8.73 6.01
CA GLN A 423 -17.64 8.04 7.06
C GLN A 423 -18.35 8.02 8.42
N LEU A 424 -19.15 9.05 8.73
CA LEU A 424 -19.87 9.13 10.00
C LEU A 424 -21.02 8.13 10.01
N PHE A 425 -21.76 8.03 8.89
CA PHE A 425 -22.81 7.04 8.72
C PHE A 425 -22.26 5.62 8.77
N GLU A 426 -21.14 5.35 8.08
CA GLU A 426 -20.42 4.08 8.13
C GLU A 426 -20.05 3.72 9.57
N THR A 427 -19.51 4.69 10.32
CA THR A 427 -19.05 4.48 11.71
C THR A 427 -20.21 4.13 12.65
N ILE A 428 -21.33 4.84 12.56
CA ILE A 428 -22.51 4.60 13.40
C ILE A 428 -23.13 3.25 13.06
N LEU A 429 -23.37 2.99 11.77
CA LEU A 429 -23.95 1.72 11.33
C LEU A 429 -23.04 0.53 11.60
N GLY A 430 -21.72 0.71 11.50
CA GLY A 430 -20.76 -0.32 11.87
C GLY A 430 -20.82 -0.66 13.35
N TYR A 431 -21.12 0.31 14.23
CA TYR A 431 -21.32 0.06 15.66
C TYR A 431 -22.61 -0.73 15.92
N ILE A 432 -23.71 -0.39 15.24
CA ILE A 432 -24.98 -1.14 15.29
C ILE A 432 -24.76 -2.56 14.78
N ALA A 433 -24.08 -2.71 13.64
CA ALA A 433 -23.76 -3.98 13.02
C ALA A 433 -22.94 -4.86 13.96
N LYS A 434 -21.89 -4.32 14.58
CA LYS A 434 -21.08 -5.03 15.57
C LYS A 434 -21.90 -5.47 16.78
N SER A 435 -22.75 -4.61 17.31
CA SER A 435 -23.55 -4.88 18.51
C SER A 435 -24.59 -5.97 18.28
N ASN A 436 -25.19 -6.02 17.08
CA ASN A 436 -26.17 -7.03 16.69
C ASN A 436 -25.59 -8.25 15.98
N ASN A 437 -24.26 -8.29 15.76
CA ASN A 437 -23.57 -9.28 14.92
C ASN A 437 -24.16 -9.38 13.50
N TRP A 438 -24.43 -8.22 12.89
CA TRP A 438 -24.95 -8.09 11.53
C TRP A 438 -23.85 -7.72 10.54
N ASN A 439 -24.12 -8.01 9.26
CA ASN A 439 -23.42 -7.40 8.14
C ASN A 439 -24.47 -6.61 7.35
N ILE A 440 -24.29 -5.30 7.27
CA ILE A 440 -25.21 -4.38 6.61
C ILE A 440 -24.72 -4.16 5.18
N ILE A 441 -25.63 -4.25 4.21
CA ILE A 441 -25.36 -3.90 2.82
C ILE A 441 -26.05 -2.57 2.57
N ALA A 442 -25.27 -1.54 2.28
CA ALA A 442 -25.71 -0.20 1.92
C ALA A 442 -25.25 0.11 0.48
N PRO A 443 -26.04 -0.28 -0.53
CA PRO A 443 -25.69 -0.04 -1.93
C PRO A 443 -25.51 1.45 -2.22
N VAL A 444 -24.66 1.76 -3.19
CA VAL A 444 -24.35 3.15 -3.52
C VAL A 444 -25.58 3.88 -4.08
N PHE A 445 -25.80 5.12 -3.64
CA PHE A 445 -26.96 5.97 -3.94
C PHE A 445 -28.32 5.50 -3.39
N GLU A 446 -28.39 4.34 -2.73
CA GLU A 446 -29.61 3.97 -2.00
C GLU A 446 -29.75 4.82 -0.73
N LYS A 447 -30.98 5.24 -0.47
CA LYS A 447 -31.32 6.04 0.71
C LYS A 447 -31.56 5.12 1.90
N ILE A 448 -30.78 5.30 2.95
CA ILE A 448 -31.11 4.75 4.27
C ILE A 448 -31.92 5.82 5.00
N GLU A 449 -33.09 5.45 5.50
CA GLU A 449 -33.89 6.34 6.33
C GLU A 449 -33.12 6.67 7.63
N GLU A 450 -32.90 7.95 7.93
CA GLU A 450 -32.21 8.36 9.16
C GLU A 450 -32.94 7.88 10.43
N ASP A 451 -34.27 7.76 10.32
CA ASP A 451 -35.14 7.17 11.33
C ASP A 451 -34.74 5.73 11.68
N PHE A 452 -34.24 4.95 10.72
CA PHE A 452 -33.77 3.59 10.96
C PHE A 452 -32.58 3.60 11.93
N ILE A 453 -31.60 4.47 11.69
CA ILE A 453 -30.39 4.58 12.53
C ILE A 453 -30.80 4.95 13.96
N SER A 454 -31.63 5.99 14.11
CA SER A 454 -32.10 6.46 15.42
C SER A 454 -32.90 5.38 16.17
N LYS A 455 -33.79 4.65 15.48
CA LYS A 455 -34.57 3.55 16.06
C LYS A 455 -33.69 2.39 16.52
N GLU A 456 -32.70 2.00 15.74
CA GLU A 456 -31.78 0.91 16.09
C GLU A 456 -30.85 1.29 17.26
N LEU A 457 -30.33 2.52 17.29
CA LEU A 457 -29.58 3.03 18.45
C LEU A 457 -30.42 2.99 19.72
N LYS A 458 -31.69 3.43 19.64
CA LYS A 458 -32.63 3.41 20.77
C LYS A 458 -32.92 1.99 21.26
N LYS A 459 -33.08 1.01 20.35
CA LYS A 459 -33.27 -0.40 20.70
C LYS A 459 -32.07 -0.97 21.44
N LEU A 460 -30.86 -0.54 21.09
CA LEU A 460 -29.62 -0.92 21.77
C LEU A 460 -29.38 -0.18 23.10
N GLY A 461 -30.26 0.75 23.49
CA GLY A 461 -30.07 1.60 24.67
C GLY A 461 -28.95 2.63 24.51
N LEU A 462 -28.58 2.95 23.26
CA LEU A 462 -27.51 3.88 22.92
C LEU A 462 -28.08 5.28 22.63
N PRO A 463 -27.26 6.34 22.75
CA PRO A 463 -27.66 7.69 22.36
C PRO A 463 -28.05 7.76 20.88
N GLU A 464 -29.21 8.36 20.58
CA GLU A 464 -29.75 8.51 19.22
C GLU A 464 -28.82 9.34 18.31
N ASP A 465 -28.00 10.22 18.88
CA ASP A 465 -27.01 11.05 18.16
C ASP A 465 -25.67 10.33 17.91
N GLY A 466 -25.52 9.07 18.36
CA GLY A 466 -24.29 8.30 18.25
C GLY A 466 -23.11 8.84 19.07
N LYS A 467 -23.37 9.76 20.02
CA LYS A 467 -22.33 10.41 20.83
C LYS A 467 -22.29 9.86 22.25
N PHE A 468 -21.10 9.45 22.67
CA PHE A 468 -20.84 8.82 23.95
C PHE A 468 -20.00 9.72 24.86
N THR A 469 -20.14 9.56 26.16
CA THR A 469 -19.20 10.13 27.13
C THR A 469 -17.94 9.28 27.16
N LEU A 470 -16.81 9.86 26.77
CA LEU A 470 -15.49 9.25 26.93
C LEU A 470 -14.86 9.64 28.26
N TYR A 471 -14.02 8.76 28.78
CA TYR A 471 -13.20 9.00 29.96
C TYR A 471 -11.72 9.00 29.56
N ASP A 472 -10.96 9.96 30.06
CA ASP A 472 -9.51 10.02 29.86
C ASP A 472 -8.85 8.84 30.58
N GLY A 473 -8.05 8.05 29.85
CA GLY A 473 -7.39 6.85 30.39
C GLY A 473 -6.42 7.13 31.55
N GLN A 474 -5.80 8.31 31.59
CA GLN A 474 -4.87 8.67 32.67
C GLN A 474 -5.56 9.18 33.92
N THR A 475 -6.58 10.02 33.75
CA THR A 475 -7.20 10.74 34.88
C THR A 475 -8.51 10.11 35.34
N GLY A 476 -9.14 9.28 34.52
CA GLY A 476 -10.47 8.74 34.75
C GLY A 476 -11.59 9.77 34.65
N LYS A 477 -11.29 11.04 34.33
CA LYS A 477 -12.30 12.10 34.22
C LYS A 477 -13.06 12.00 32.91
N PRO A 478 -14.39 12.27 32.92
CA PRO A 478 -15.16 12.34 31.69
C PRO A 478 -14.73 13.55 30.86
N PHE A 479 -14.82 13.40 29.54
CA PHE A 479 -14.64 14.50 28.59
C PHE A 479 -15.78 15.51 28.75
N GLU A 480 -15.48 16.80 28.58
CA GLU A 480 -16.47 17.87 28.74
C GLU A 480 -17.65 17.75 27.77
N LYS A 481 -17.39 17.25 26.56
CA LYS A 481 -18.39 17.05 25.52
C LYS A 481 -18.44 15.58 25.12
N LYS A 482 -19.64 15.13 24.77
CA LYS A 482 -19.84 13.80 24.17
C LYS A 482 -19.14 13.73 22.81
N VAL A 483 -18.58 12.57 22.51
CA VAL A 483 -17.77 12.30 21.33
C VAL A 483 -18.49 11.28 20.46
N LEU A 484 -18.49 11.49 19.14
CA LEU A 484 -19.01 10.48 18.21
C LEU A 484 -18.06 9.28 18.18
N ILE A 485 -18.60 8.09 18.45
CA ILE A 485 -17.85 6.84 18.44
C ILE A 485 -18.62 5.82 17.62
N GLY A 486 -17.90 5.00 16.88
CA GLY A 486 -18.48 3.81 16.29
C GLY A 486 -17.42 2.94 15.61
N THR A 487 -17.85 2.00 14.78
CA THR A 487 -16.93 1.08 14.12
C THR A 487 -16.73 1.50 12.67
N GLY A 488 -15.56 2.05 12.34
CA GLY A 488 -15.19 2.46 10.99
C GLY A 488 -14.29 1.44 10.31
N TYR A 489 -14.31 1.39 8.97
CA TYR A 489 -13.46 0.48 8.20
C TYR A 489 -12.18 1.16 7.74
N ILE A 490 -11.03 0.74 8.30
CA ILE A 490 -9.72 1.35 8.08
C ILE A 490 -8.79 0.37 7.37
N MET A 491 -8.14 0.85 6.32
CA MET A 491 -7.17 0.13 5.51
C MET A 491 -5.75 0.63 5.81
N LYS A 492 -4.79 -0.30 5.73
CA LYS A 492 -3.36 0.03 5.71
C LYS A 492 -2.91 0.20 4.28
N LEU A 493 -2.19 1.29 3.99
CA LEU A 493 -1.69 1.56 2.64
C LEU A 493 -0.26 1.05 2.47
N ILE A 494 0.15 0.83 1.22
CA ILE A 494 1.54 0.45 0.84
C ILE A 494 2.60 1.51 1.22
N HIS A 495 2.18 2.69 1.65
CA HIS A 495 3.08 3.79 2.02
C HIS A 495 3.65 3.60 3.43
N MET A 496 4.63 2.73 3.55
CA MET A 496 5.32 2.44 4.80
C MET A 496 6.49 3.42 5.02
N VAL A 497 6.78 3.75 6.28
CA VAL A 497 7.87 4.68 6.63
C VAL A 497 9.25 4.07 6.40
N GLU A 498 9.40 2.78 6.69
CA GLU A 498 10.67 2.02 6.56
C GLU A 498 11.21 2.08 5.12
N ASP A 499 10.31 2.09 4.13
CA ASP A 499 10.67 2.20 2.71
C ASP A 499 11.11 3.61 2.33
N LYS A 500 10.65 4.64 3.04
CA LYS A 500 10.84 6.05 2.67
C LYS A 500 11.96 6.74 3.44
N PHE A 501 12.30 6.24 4.62
CA PHE A 501 13.41 6.79 5.38
C PHE A 501 14.72 6.52 4.64
N HIS A 502 15.50 7.58 4.41
CA HIS A 502 16.79 7.54 3.76
C HIS A 502 17.68 8.63 4.34
N ALA A 503 18.91 8.25 4.69
CA ALA A 503 19.93 9.16 5.19
C ALA A 503 21.26 8.83 4.51
N ARG A 504 22.03 9.87 4.21
CA ARG A 504 23.34 9.76 3.57
C ARG A 504 24.31 10.68 4.30
N SER A 505 25.47 10.13 4.66
CA SER A 505 26.64 10.91 5.04
C SER A 505 27.55 11.09 3.82
N VAL A 506 28.21 10.01 3.39
CA VAL A 506 29.00 9.93 2.15
C VAL A 506 28.45 8.78 1.30
N GLY A 507 28.63 8.85 -0.01
CA GLY A 507 28.11 7.84 -0.93
C GLY A 507 28.74 7.98 -2.31
N PRO A 508 28.23 7.25 -3.31
CA PRO A 508 28.73 7.33 -4.66
C PRO A 508 28.40 8.68 -5.33
N TYR A 509 29.18 8.98 -6.37
CA TYR A 509 29.13 10.22 -7.13
C TYR A 509 29.06 9.92 -8.64
N SER A 510 28.47 10.85 -9.38
CA SER A 510 28.43 10.82 -10.84
C SER A 510 29.84 10.91 -11.42
N LEU A 511 30.10 10.18 -12.50
CA LEU A 511 31.41 10.20 -13.18
C LEU A 511 31.72 11.56 -13.80
N VAL A 512 30.71 12.22 -14.38
CA VAL A 512 30.89 13.47 -15.13
C VAL A 512 30.80 14.68 -14.19
N SER A 513 29.65 14.86 -13.55
CA SER A 513 29.40 16.06 -12.73
C SER A 513 30.03 16.01 -11.34
N GLN A 514 30.55 14.85 -10.90
CA GLN A 514 31.05 14.60 -9.54
C GLN A 514 30.04 14.87 -8.41
N GLN A 515 28.77 15.10 -8.74
CA GLN A 515 27.70 15.30 -7.77
C GLN A 515 27.24 13.96 -7.16
N PRO A 516 26.72 13.97 -5.92
CA PRO A 516 26.05 12.82 -5.32
C PRO A 516 25.04 12.18 -6.30
N LEU A 517 25.08 10.85 -6.45
CA LEU A 517 24.04 10.15 -7.20
C LEU A 517 22.65 10.37 -6.60
N GLY A 518 21.59 10.18 -7.38
CA GLY A 518 20.20 10.27 -6.92
C GLY A 518 19.63 8.91 -6.53
N GLY A 519 18.62 8.90 -5.66
CA GLY A 519 17.83 7.71 -5.35
C GLY A 519 18.37 6.86 -4.19
N LYS A 520 17.44 6.29 -3.41
CA LYS A 520 17.74 5.49 -2.20
C LYS A 520 18.59 4.25 -2.50
N SER A 521 18.28 3.55 -3.60
CA SER A 521 18.98 2.32 -4.01
C SER A 521 20.47 2.53 -4.29
N GLN A 522 20.87 3.75 -4.66
CA GLN A 522 22.26 4.12 -4.93
C GLN A 522 22.91 4.87 -3.76
N MET A 523 22.30 4.86 -2.57
CA MET A 523 22.71 5.72 -1.44
C MET A 523 22.83 7.19 -1.85
N GLY A 524 21.85 7.67 -2.63
CA GLY A 524 21.88 8.97 -3.26
C GLY A 524 21.71 10.15 -2.29
N GLY A 525 22.14 11.33 -2.72
CA GLY A 525 21.90 12.59 -2.01
C GLY A 525 20.48 13.12 -2.24
N GLN A 526 20.05 14.03 -1.37
CA GLN A 526 18.83 14.82 -1.61
C GLN A 526 19.15 15.95 -2.58
N ARG A 527 18.21 16.25 -3.47
CA ARG A 527 18.35 17.38 -4.39
C ARG A 527 18.12 18.67 -3.61
N PHE A 528 19.13 19.54 -3.64
CA PHE A 528 18.99 20.92 -3.22
C PHE A 528 18.71 21.76 -4.46
N GLY A 529 17.44 22.14 -4.66
CA GLY A 529 16.98 22.82 -5.86
C GLY A 529 17.16 24.32 -5.80
N GLU A 530 16.81 24.99 -6.90
CA GLU A 530 16.85 26.45 -7.01
C GLU A 530 15.95 27.13 -5.97
N MET A 531 14.77 26.57 -5.68
CA MET A 531 13.87 27.11 -4.66
C MET A 531 14.49 27.04 -3.25
N GLU A 532 15.20 25.97 -2.92
CA GLU A 532 15.92 25.86 -1.64
C GLU A 532 17.14 26.80 -1.57
N VAL A 533 17.80 27.05 -2.70
CA VAL A 533 18.86 28.08 -2.81
C VAL A 533 18.30 29.45 -2.49
N TRP A 534 17.19 29.85 -3.13
CA TRP A 534 16.54 31.14 -2.86
C TRP A 534 16.11 31.27 -1.39
N ALA A 535 15.69 30.18 -0.76
CA ALA A 535 15.38 30.19 0.66
C ALA A 535 16.61 30.59 1.49
N LEU A 536 17.78 29.98 1.26
CA LEU A 536 19.02 30.34 1.97
C LEU A 536 19.51 31.76 1.65
N GLU A 537 19.36 32.21 0.40
CA GLU A 537 19.70 33.58 0.00
C GLU A 537 18.82 34.61 0.73
N SER A 538 17.51 34.36 0.82
CA SER A 538 16.57 35.24 1.53
C SER A 538 16.89 35.36 3.02
N HIS A 539 17.36 34.26 3.63
CA HIS A 539 17.82 34.23 5.02
C HIS A 539 19.24 34.79 5.20
N ARG A 540 19.93 35.19 4.12
CA ARG A 540 21.29 35.72 4.12
C ARG A 540 22.29 34.79 4.84
N VAL A 541 22.27 33.51 4.48
CA VAL A 541 23.14 32.48 5.07
C VAL A 541 24.20 32.02 4.06
N PRO A 542 25.17 32.88 3.69
CA PRO A 542 26.07 32.63 2.56
C PRO A 542 26.99 31.43 2.78
N TYR A 543 27.46 31.19 4.01
CA TYR A 543 28.34 30.06 4.32
C TYR A 543 27.61 28.72 4.16
N THR A 544 26.38 28.60 4.68
CA THR A 544 25.57 27.38 4.52
C THR A 544 25.26 27.12 3.04
N LEU A 545 24.94 28.16 2.28
CA LEU A 545 24.70 28.03 0.85
C LEU A 545 25.98 27.60 0.11
N GLN A 546 27.11 28.22 0.42
CA GLN A 546 28.41 27.84 -0.15
C GLN A 546 28.73 26.38 0.14
N GLU A 547 28.52 25.89 1.36
CA GLU A 547 28.73 24.48 1.71
C GLU A 547 27.88 23.53 0.87
N MET A 548 26.59 23.85 0.69
CA MET A 548 25.66 23.04 -0.11
C MET A 548 26.07 22.98 -1.58
N LEU A 549 26.59 24.08 -2.12
CA LEU A 549 27.03 24.19 -3.52
C LEU A 549 28.44 23.62 -3.77
N THR A 550 29.23 23.35 -2.73
CA THR A 550 30.65 22.94 -2.86
C THR A 550 30.94 21.63 -2.13
N ILE A 551 31.39 21.70 -0.87
CA ILE A 551 31.94 20.57 -0.09
C ILE A 551 30.92 19.45 0.19
N LYS A 552 29.62 19.75 0.16
CA LYS A 552 28.55 18.74 0.29
C LYS A 552 28.14 18.12 -1.06
N SER A 553 28.67 18.61 -2.17
CA SER A 553 28.34 18.18 -3.52
C SER A 553 29.59 17.77 -4.32
N ASP A 554 30.13 18.67 -5.14
CA ASP A 554 31.06 18.40 -6.24
C ASP A 554 32.42 19.11 -6.10
N ASP A 555 32.72 19.78 -4.98
CA ASP A 555 34.11 20.14 -4.66
C ASP A 555 34.86 18.87 -4.20
N VAL A 556 35.47 18.17 -5.15
CA VAL A 556 36.13 16.87 -4.93
C VAL A 556 37.25 16.95 -3.88
N ARG A 557 38.03 18.03 -3.89
CA ARG A 557 39.13 18.23 -2.94
C ARG A 557 38.59 18.70 -1.59
N GLY A 558 37.67 19.65 -1.60
CA GLY A 558 37.07 20.23 -0.41
C GLY A 558 36.27 19.21 0.39
N ARG A 559 35.46 18.35 -0.26
CA ARG A 559 34.68 17.31 0.44
C ARG A 559 35.56 16.30 1.18
N THR A 560 36.69 15.92 0.58
CA THR A 560 37.63 14.96 1.20
C THR A 560 38.28 15.57 2.43
N LYS A 561 38.75 16.82 2.31
CA LYS A 561 39.32 17.57 3.44
C LYS A 561 38.29 17.88 4.52
N ALA A 562 37.05 18.19 4.14
CA ALA A 562 35.97 18.43 5.08
C ALA A 562 35.69 17.17 5.91
N PHE A 563 35.61 16.00 5.27
CA PHE A 563 35.46 14.73 5.96
C PHE A 563 36.63 14.43 6.92
N GLU A 564 37.87 14.64 6.45
CA GLU A 564 39.07 14.49 7.29
C GLU A 564 39.07 15.45 8.50
N SER A 565 38.66 16.70 8.28
CA SER A 565 38.61 17.73 9.33
C SER A 565 37.55 17.39 10.38
N ILE A 566 36.37 16.92 9.96
CA ILE A 566 35.32 16.45 10.87
C ILE A 566 35.82 15.29 11.75
N ILE A 567 36.52 14.30 11.17
CA ILE A 567 37.08 13.17 11.93
C ILE A 567 38.13 13.64 12.93
N LYS A 568 38.99 14.60 12.53
CA LYS A 568 40.06 15.13 13.37
C LYS A 568 39.61 16.19 14.37
N GLY A 569 38.36 16.65 14.31
CA GLY A 569 37.85 17.76 15.11
C GLY A 569 38.53 19.10 14.78
N LEU A 570 38.96 19.27 13.53
CA LEU A 570 39.56 20.51 13.01
C LEU A 570 38.52 21.34 12.26
N ASP A 571 38.80 22.64 12.12
CA ASP A 571 37.96 23.53 11.32
C ASP A 571 37.95 23.12 9.84
N ILE A 572 36.77 23.19 9.23
CA ILE A 572 36.59 22.86 7.82
C ILE A 572 37.28 23.92 6.97
N PRO A 573 38.18 23.55 6.04
CA PRO A 573 38.89 24.51 5.21
C PRO A 573 37.95 25.18 4.20
N GLN A 574 38.39 26.33 3.67
CA GLN A 574 37.67 27.06 2.63
C GLN A 574 37.46 26.19 1.37
N SER A 575 36.26 26.30 0.80
CA SER A 575 35.86 25.61 -0.43
C SER A 575 36.67 26.05 -1.65
N ASN A 576 36.88 25.13 -2.58
CA ASN A 576 37.41 25.38 -3.90
C ASN A 576 36.27 25.59 -4.91
N VAL A 577 36.64 25.76 -6.18
CA VAL A 577 35.70 25.84 -7.29
C VAL A 577 35.00 24.47 -7.48
N PRO A 578 33.66 24.44 -7.63
CA PRO A 578 32.89 23.25 -7.98
C PRO A 578 33.37 22.57 -9.27
N GLU A 579 33.36 21.23 -9.31
CA GLU A 579 33.67 20.51 -10.54
C GLU A 579 32.66 20.78 -11.66
N SER A 580 31.38 20.99 -11.33
CA SER A 580 30.36 21.37 -12.31
C SER A 580 30.70 22.67 -13.06
N PHE A 581 31.35 23.62 -12.41
CA PHE A 581 31.82 24.84 -13.07
C PHE A 581 32.98 24.55 -14.03
N HIS A 582 33.91 23.67 -13.66
CA HIS A 582 34.97 23.22 -14.57
C HIS A 582 34.41 22.50 -15.79
N VAL A 583 33.42 21.63 -15.61
CA VAL A 583 32.71 20.95 -16.69
C VAL A 583 32.06 21.98 -17.63
N LEU A 584 31.32 22.96 -17.09
CA LEU A 584 30.72 24.04 -17.88
C LEU A 584 31.74 24.80 -18.73
N VAL A 585 32.86 25.19 -18.12
CA VAL A 585 33.95 25.90 -18.84
C VAL A 585 34.50 25.03 -19.98
N LYS A 586 34.66 23.72 -19.77
CA LYS A 586 35.13 22.81 -20.82
C LYS A 586 34.09 22.61 -21.93
N GLU A 587 32.81 22.53 -21.60
CA GLU A 587 31.73 22.44 -22.58
C GLU A 587 31.63 23.70 -23.45
N LEU A 588 31.75 24.89 -22.86
CA LEU A 588 31.75 26.15 -23.61
C LEU A 588 33.01 26.29 -24.50
N ASN A 589 34.18 25.90 -23.99
CA ASN A 589 35.42 25.85 -24.79
C ASN A 589 35.30 24.87 -25.98
N ALA A 590 34.61 23.74 -25.81
CA ALA A 590 34.37 22.79 -26.89
C ALA A 590 33.50 23.37 -28.02
N LEU A 591 32.70 24.41 -27.74
CA LEU A 591 31.91 25.15 -28.73
C LEU A 591 32.72 26.27 -29.43
N GLY A 592 34.02 26.41 -29.12
CA GLY A 592 34.88 27.46 -29.68
C GLY A 592 34.82 28.78 -28.93
N LEU A 593 34.20 28.83 -27.73
CA LEU A 593 34.22 30.00 -26.86
C LEU A 593 35.40 29.91 -25.90
N SER A 594 36.42 30.77 -26.06
CA SER A 594 37.58 30.80 -25.16
C SER A 594 37.22 31.43 -23.81
N ILE A 595 36.87 30.61 -22.83
CA ILE A 595 36.57 31.04 -21.45
C ILE A 595 37.72 30.63 -20.54
N ASP A 596 38.29 31.61 -19.84
CA ASP A 596 39.38 31.41 -18.90
C ASP A 596 39.25 32.33 -17.67
N TYR A 597 39.94 31.96 -16.58
CA TYR A 597 39.94 32.77 -15.36
C TYR A 597 40.75 34.06 -15.58
N ILE A 598 40.15 35.20 -15.25
CA ILE A 598 40.90 36.46 -15.16
C ILE A 598 41.69 36.42 -13.85
N LYS A 599 43.02 36.48 -13.97
CA LYS A 599 43.95 36.45 -12.83
C LYS A 599 43.88 37.72 -11.98
#